data_AF-A0A2G7GE68-F1
#
_entry.id   AF-A0A2G7GE68-F1
#
_cell.length_a   1.000
_cell.length_b   1.000
_cell.length_c   1.000
_cell.angle_alpha   90.00
_cell.angle_beta   90.00
_cell.angle_gamma   90.00
#
_symmetry.space_group_name_H-M   'P 1'
#
loop_
_entity.id
_entity.type
_entity.pdbx_description
1 polymer ?
#
loop_
_entity_poly.entity_id
_entity_poly.type
_entity_poly.pdbx_seq_one_letter_code
_entity_poly.pdbx_strand_id
1 'polypeptide(L)' 'MSKLNFQAMSQKELHDYVLTHRDDQEAFYTYIDKLHVEGNWIEMLPLESLQDLENYPEFTKRFRNESKP' A
#
# COMPACT_ATOMS: atom_id res chain seq x y z
N MET A 1 -12.41 -7.31 27.50
CA MET A 1 -11.93 -7.89 26.22
C MET A 1 -10.51 -7.40 26.01
N SER A 2 -9.54 -8.30 25.83
CA SER A 2 -8.17 -7.89 25.52
C SER A 2 -8.18 -7.17 24.17
N LYS A 3 -7.95 -5.85 24.18
CA LYS A 3 -7.69 -5.13 22.93
C LYS A 3 -6.44 -5.73 22.30
N LEU A 4 -6.56 -6.21 21.07
CA LEU A 4 -5.42 -6.61 20.27
C LEU A 4 -4.56 -5.37 20.02
N ASN A 5 -3.24 -5.52 20.15
CA ASN A 5 -2.33 -4.41 19.89
C ASN A 5 -2.03 -4.35 18.39
N PHE A 6 -2.89 -3.65 17.65
CA PHE A 6 -2.78 -3.49 16.20
C PHE A 6 -1.46 -2.82 15.78
N GLN A 7 -0.89 -1.94 16.62
CA GLN A 7 0.40 -1.30 16.34
C GLN A 7 1.56 -2.32 16.24
N ALA A 8 1.49 -3.40 17.02
CA ALA A 8 2.53 -4.43 17.07
C ALA A 8 2.42 -5.45 15.93
N MET A 9 1.27 -5.54 15.26
CA MET A 9 1.02 -6.47 14.15
C MET A 9 1.74 -6.00 12.89
N SER A 10 2.25 -6.93 12.10
CA SER A 10 2.80 -6.63 10.76
C SER A 10 1.70 -6.13 9.80
N GLN A 11 2.10 -5.45 8.73
CA GLN A 11 1.17 -4.96 7.71
C GLN A 11 0.29 -6.09 7.15
N LYS A 12 0.86 -7.28 6.93
CA LYS A 12 0.13 -8.45 6.42
C LYS A 12 -0.93 -8.94 7.43
N GLU A 13 -0.57 -9.01 8.71
CA GLU A 13 -1.49 -9.44 9.76
C GLU A 13 -2.64 -8.44 9.94
N LEU A 14 -2.36 -7.13 9.85
CA LEU A 14 -3.39 -6.09 9.86
C LEU A 14 -4.31 -6.18 8.64
N HIS A 15 -3.75 -6.42 7.45
CA HIS A 15 -4.53 -6.62 6.23
C HIS A 15 -5.50 -7.80 6.37
N ASP A 16 -5.02 -8.96 6.79
CA ASP A 16 -5.85 -10.17 6.95
C ASP A 16 -6.90 -9.98 8.05
N TYR A 17 -6.57 -9.24 9.12
CA TYR A 17 -7.52 -8.87 10.17
C TYR A 17 -8.63 -7.95 9.67
N VAL A 18 -8.28 -6.86 8.97
CA VAL A 18 -9.25 -5.91 8.40
C VAL A 18 -10.17 -6.58 7.39
N LEU A 19 -9.66 -7.53 6.60
CA LEU A 19 -10.49 -8.28 5.66
C LEU A 19 -11.55 -9.14 6.36
N THR A 20 -11.24 -9.67 7.54
CA THR A 20 -12.15 -10.50 8.35
C THR A 20 -13.03 -9.68 9.29
N HIS A 21 -12.60 -8.46 9.66
CA HIS A 21 -13.27 -7.56 10.61
C HIS A 21 -13.43 -6.17 10.00
N ARG A 22 -14.18 -6.09 8.89
CA ARG A 22 -14.34 -4.84 8.12
C ARG A 22 -15.00 -3.70 8.90
N ASP A 23 -15.74 -4.03 9.95
CA ASP A 23 -16.41 -3.05 10.82
C ASP A 23 -15.47 -2.47 11.89
N ASP A 24 -14.28 -3.06 12.09
CA ASP A 24 -13.29 -2.58 13.05
C ASP A 24 -12.49 -1.41 12.46
N GLN A 25 -12.95 -0.20 12.78
CA GLN A 25 -12.32 1.03 12.33
C GLN A 25 -10.91 1.21 12.92
N GLU A 26 -10.64 0.72 14.13
CA GLU A 26 -9.34 0.87 14.79
C GLU A 26 -8.26 0.07 14.04
N ALA A 27 -8.60 -1.17 13.66
CA ALA A 27 -7.74 -1.99 12.82
C ALA A 27 -7.53 -1.38 11.43
N PHE A 28 -8.60 -0.84 10.82
CA PHE A 28 -8.52 -0.18 9.52
C PHE A 28 -7.59 1.03 9.53
N TYR A 29 -7.77 1.97 10.46
CA TYR A 29 -6.91 3.15 10.54
C TYR A 29 -5.46 2.76 10.82
N THR A 30 -5.22 1.80 11.72
CA THR A 30 -3.86 1.32 12.01
C THR A 30 -3.19 0.71 10.77
N TYR A 31 -3.94 -0.02 9.95
CA TYR A 31 -3.44 -0.57 8.69
C TYR A 31 -3.06 0.53 7.68
N ILE A 32 -3.91 1.54 7.51
CA ILE A 32 -3.67 2.67 6.59
C ILE A 32 -2.50 3.53 7.05
N ASP A 33 -2.39 3.82 8.35
CA ASP A 33 -1.26 4.55 8.92
C ASP A 33 0.06 3.81 8.68
N LYS A 34 0.05 2.49 8.91
CA LYS A 34 1.23 1.65 8.67
C LYS A 34 1.61 1.62 7.19
N LEU A 35 0.63 1.55 6.29
CA LEU A 35 0.83 1.67 4.85
C LEU A 35 1.44 3.02 4.45
N HIS A 36 1.04 4.12 5.09
CA HIS A 36 1.61 5.44 4.82
C HIS A 36 3.06 5.54 5.30
N VAL A 37 3.38 4.96 6.46
CA VAL A 37 4.74 5.00 7.03
C VAL A 37 5.70 4.07 6.29
N GLU A 38 5.27 2.84 5.96
CA GLU A 38 6.11 1.82 5.34
C GLU A 38 6.09 1.89 3.80
N GLY A 39 5.09 2.54 3.23
CA GLY A 39 4.92 2.58 1.80
C GLY A 39 5.88 3.55 1.13
N ASN A 40 6.72 3.02 0.25
CA ASN A 40 7.47 3.82 -0.72
C ASN A 40 6.56 4.19 -1.90
N TRP A 41 5.44 4.86 -1.60
CA TRP A 41 4.47 5.28 -2.61
C TRP A 41 5.14 6.30 -3.53
N ILE A 42 5.23 5.98 -4.81
CA ILE A 42 5.61 6.97 -5.81
C ILE A 42 4.34 7.77 -6.07
N GLU A 43 4.30 9.00 -5.59
CA GLU A 43 3.26 9.96 -5.99
C GLU A 43 3.33 10.13 -7.50
N MET A 44 2.39 9.51 -8.21
CA MET A 44 2.19 9.75 -9.63
C MET A 44 1.18 10.88 -9.74
N LEU A 45 1.63 12.04 -10.23
CA LEU A 45 0.71 13.10 -10.60
C LEU A 45 -0.26 12.58 -11.68
N PRO A 46 -1.48 13.14 -11.77
CA PRO A 46 -2.39 12.81 -12.85
C PRO A 46 -1.64 12.90 -14.19
N LEU A 47 -1.65 11.79 -14.94
CA LEU A 47 -1.07 11.78 -16.27
C LEU A 47 -2.03 12.54 -17.18
N GLU A 48 -1.57 13.65 -17.76
CA GLU A 48 -2.33 14.41 -18.75
C GLU A 48 -2.31 13.68 -20.11
N SER A 49 -1.28 12.85 -20.34
CA SER A 49 -1.13 12.02 -21.53
C SER A 49 -0.37 10.71 -21.24
N LEU A 50 -0.49 9.74 -22.14
CA LEU A 50 0.30 8.50 -22.07
C LEU A 50 1.82 8.76 -22.23
N GLN A 51 2.21 9.87 -22.87
CA GLN A 51 3.62 10.27 -23.01
C GLN A 51 4.22 10.71 -21.67
N ASP A 52 3.41 11.18 -20.72
CA ASP A 52 3.89 11.62 -19.40
C ASP A 52 4.48 10.47 -18.59
N LEU A 53 4.15 9.22 -18.95
CA LEU A 53 4.72 8.02 -18.35
C LEU A 53 6.24 7.91 -18.58
N GLU A 54 6.79 8.56 -19.61
CA GLU A 54 8.24 8.65 -19.84
C GLU A 54 8.97 9.45 -18.75
N ASN A 55 8.27 10.38 -18.08
CA ASN A 55 8.82 11.19 -17.00
C ASN A 55 8.98 10.39 -15.68
N TYR A 56 8.41 9.19 -15.60
CA TYR A 56 8.45 8.33 -14.41
C TYR A 56 9.22 7.03 -14.66
N PRO A 57 10.55 7.09 -14.87
CA PRO A 57 11.36 5.90 -15.17
C PRO A 57 11.35 4.89 -14.01
N GLU A 58 11.22 5.32 -12.76
CA GLU A 58 11.12 4.43 -11.60
C GLU A 58 9.82 3.62 -11.59
N PHE A 59 8.71 4.19 -12.09
CA PHE A 59 7.45 3.47 -12.29
C PHE A 59 7.59 2.45 -13.42
N THR A 60 8.11 2.85 -14.58
CA THR A 60 8.23 1.95 -15.74
C THR A 60 9.23 0.82 -15.51
N LYS A 61 10.30 1.04 -14.73
CA LYS A 61 11.28 0.01 -14.34
C LYS A 61 10.64 -1.16 -13.58
N ARG A 62 9.67 -0.90 -12.70
CA ARG A 62 9.01 -1.95 -11.90
C ARG A 62 8.32 -3.00 -12.77
N PHE A 63 7.63 -2.58 -13.82
CA PHE A 63 6.90 -3.46 -14.75
C PHE A 63 7.79 -4.05 -15.85
N ARG A 64 8.88 -3.37 -16.21
CA ARG A 64 9.81 -3.82 -17.26
C ARG A 64 10.54 -5.11 -16.87
N ASN A 65 10.79 -5.32 -15.58
CA ASN A 65 11.48 -6.52 -15.09
C ASN A 65 10.58 -7.77 -15.04
N GLU A 66 9.25 -7.62 -15.04
CA GLU A 66 8.30 -8.75 -15.09
C GLU A 66 8.06 -9.27 -16.52
N SER A 67 8.61 -8.58 -17.53
CA SER A 67 8.45 -8.92 -18.95
C SER A 67 9.57 -9.81 -19.52
N LYS A 68 10.49 -10.32 -18.70
CA LYS A 68 11.45 -11.34 -19.16
C LYS A 68 10.81 -12.74 -19.02
N PRO A 69 10.68 -13.50 -20.11
CA PRO A 69 10.19 -14.89 -20.07
C PRO A 69 11.14 -15.82 -19.31
#